data_AF-A0AAE7AB19-F1
#
_entry.id   AF-A0AAE7AB19-F1
#
_cell.length_a   1.000
_cell.length_b   1.000
_cell.length_c   1.000
_cell.angle_alpha   90.00
_cell.angle_beta   90.00
_cell.angle_gamma   90.00
#
_symmetry.space_group_name_H-M   'P 1'
#
loop_
_entity.id
_entity.type
_entity.pdbx_description
1 polymer ?
#
loop_
_entity_poly.entity_id
_entity_poly.type
_entity_poly.pdbx_seq_one_letter_code
_entity_poly.pdbx_strand_id
1 'polypeptide(L)'
;MAYWRPLKTQKGFRVFSRLNTLVSGLFHAVSGLVVLVLILHVAFFNWQLMTPRDVGGTFMGGGMETPMYLMSWGVAILGLVIAILLRLPGAIYGWIGSGLVPLGIGTWWQLNYPDNDTGNAIYSISEHEIGSFMIIGVILLSSGLYAREKLKNRVSDPQQMPVQFIAAVLLAAFFIGVPLGKYKQASLPHCAFNKEGQQLTVCIGDERVIVD
;
A
#
# COMPACT_ATOMS: atom_id res chain seq x y z
N MET A 1 61.00 10.06 34.74
CA MET A 1 60.28 11.12 34.00
C MET A 1 59.53 10.46 32.86
N ALA A 2 58.21 10.30 32.99
CA ALA A 2 57.38 9.62 32.00
C ALA A 2 56.94 10.60 30.90
N TYR A 3 57.28 10.25 29.66
CA TYR A 3 56.98 11.02 28.45
C TYR A 3 55.50 10.85 28.09
N TRP A 4 54.68 11.88 28.29
CA TRP A 4 53.31 11.91 27.77
C TRP A 4 53.35 12.29 26.28
N ARG A 5 53.11 11.32 25.39
CA ARG A 5 52.74 11.59 24.01
C ARG A 5 51.26 11.97 23.95
N PRO A 6 50.85 13.08 23.31
CA PRO A 6 49.45 13.32 23.02
C PRO A 6 48.96 12.31 21.97
N LEU A 7 47.92 11.55 22.32
CA LEU A 7 47.16 10.70 21.40
C LEU A 7 46.58 11.60 20.29
N LYS A 8 47.18 11.50 19.11
CA LYS A 8 46.73 12.11 17.86
C LYS A 8 45.31 11.60 17.58
N THR A 9 44.31 12.42 17.87
CA THR A 9 42.90 12.07 17.72
C THR A 9 42.59 11.71 16.26
N GLN A 10 42.08 10.48 16.10
CA GLN A 10 41.82 9.83 14.83
C GLN A 10 40.82 10.61 13.96
N LYS A 11 41.31 11.24 12.89
CA LYS A 11 40.45 11.70 11.77
C LYS A 11 39.60 10.56 11.18
N GLY A 12 40.11 9.32 11.22
CA GLY A 12 39.39 8.13 10.73
C GLY A 12 38.08 7.84 11.46
N PHE A 13 38.03 8.07 12.77
CA PHE A 13 36.84 7.75 13.58
C PHE A 13 35.63 8.62 13.22
N ARG A 14 35.85 9.89 12.84
CA ARG A 14 34.77 10.79 12.37
C ARG A 14 34.21 10.39 11.01
N VAL A 15 35.04 9.84 10.12
CA VAL A 15 34.59 9.41 8.78
C VAL A 15 33.73 8.15 8.89
N PHE A 16 34.16 7.16 9.68
CA PHE A 16 33.35 5.96 9.97
C PHE A 16 32.06 6.31 10.72
N SER A 17 32.11 7.24 11.67
CA SER A 17 30.92 7.73 12.38
C SER A 17 29.90 8.36 11.43
N ARG A 18 30.34 9.24 10.51
CA ARG A 18 29.48 9.88 9.50
C ARG A 18 28.90 8.90 8.48
N LEU A 19 29.71 7.95 8.00
CA LEU A 19 29.25 6.91 7.08
C LEU A 19 28.16 6.05 7.74
N ASN A 20 28.35 5.68 9.00
CA ASN A 20 27.37 4.91 9.76
C ASN A 20 26.07 5.71 10.00
N THR A 21 26.15 7.02 10.24
CA THR A 21 24.94 7.88 10.36
C THR A 21 24.20 8.00 9.03
N LEU A 22 24.93 8.13 7.91
CA LEU A 22 24.33 8.19 6.58
C LEU A 22 23.64 6.86 6.19
N VAL A 23 24.29 5.72 6.45
CA VAL A 23 23.71 4.40 6.17
C VAL A 23 22.48 4.13 7.05
N SER A 24 22.54 4.49 8.34
CA SER A 24 21.39 4.38 9.24
C SER A 24 20.24 5.29 8.81
N GLY A 25 20.53 6.52 8.37
CA GLY A 25 19.55 7.45 7.83
C GLY A 25 18.88 6.93 6.56
N LEU A 26 19.67 6.39 5.62
CA LEU A 26 19.15 5.79 4.40
C LEU A 26 18.25 4.58 4.70
N PHE A 27 18.66 3.72 5.63
CA PHE A 27 17.86 2.57 6.08
C PHE A 27 16.48 2.99 6.62
N HIS A 28 16.44 4.03 7.46
CA HIS A 28 15.18 4.58 7.96
C HIS A 28 14.34 5.24 6.86
N ALA A 29 14.96 5.96 5.94
CA ALA A 29 14.27 6.58 4.81
C ALA A 29 13.63 5.53 3.87
N VAL A 30 14.38 4.49 3.51
CA VAL A 30 13.89 3.39 2.65
C VAL A 30 12.76 2.65 3.35
N SER A 31 12.93 2.31 4.62
CA SER A 31 11.89 1.63 5.40
C SER A 31 10.62 2.47 5.54
N GLY A 32 10.76 3.77 5.82
CA GLY A 32 9.64 4.70 5.88
C GLY A 32 8.90 4.83 4.55
N LEU A 33 9.64 4.89 3.44
CA LEU A 33 9.08 4.91 2.09
C LEU A 33 8.29 3.63 1.79
N VAL A 34 8.84 2.45 2.12
CA VAL A 34 8.15 1.16 1.95
C VAL A 34 6.84 1.14 2.72
N VAL A 35 6.86 1.56 3.99
CA VAL A 35 5.65 1.62 4.81
C VAL A 35 4.61 2.57 4.21
N LEU A 36 5.04 3.73 3.73
CA LEU A 36 4.15 4.70 3.08
C LEU A 36 3.52 4.11 1.81
N VAL A 37 4.31 3.45 0.97
CA VAL A 37 3.83 2.77 -0.24
C VAL A 37 2.82 1.68 0.11
N LEU A 38 3.05 0.89 1.16
CA LEU A 38 2.10 -0.12 1.63
C LEU A 38 0.79 0.51 2.08
N ILE A 39 0.82 1.60 2.85
CA ILE A 39 -0.39 2.34 3.25
C ILE A 39 -1.13 2.84 2.00
N LEU A 40 -0.42 3.40 1.02
CA LEU A 40 -1.04 3.87 -0.22
C LEU A 40 -1.74 2.75 -1.00
N HIS A 41 -1.14 1.56 -1.08
CA HIS A 41 -1.77 0.40 -1.72
C HIS A 41 -3.03 -0.01 -0.96
N VAL A 42 -2.98 -0.08 0.37
CA VAL A 42 -4.14 -0.37 1.21
C VAL A 42 -5.24 0.67 1.00
N ALA A 43 -4.89 1.97 0.94
CA ALA A 43 -5.84 3.04 0.66
C ALA A 43 -6.45 2.95 -0.73
N PHE A 44 -5.63 2.70 -1.75
CA PHE A 44 -6.11 2.50 -3.11
C PHE A 44 -7.10 1.34 -3.20
N PHE A 45 -6.76 0.16 -2.65
CA PHE A 45 -7.65 -0.99 -2.70
C PHE A 45 -8.91 -0.80 -1.86
N ASN A 46 -8.80 -0.20 -0.67
CA ASN A 46 -9.99 0.14 0.12
C ASN A 46 -10.90 1.13 -0.62
N TRP A 47 -10.32 2.11 -1.32
CA TRP A 47 -11.10 3.03 -2.14
C TRP A 47 -11.85 2.30 -3.25
N GLN A 48 -11.17 1.43 -4.01
CA GLN A 48 -11.81 0.67 -5.09
C GLN A 48 -12.88 -0.31 -4.58
N LEU A 49 -12.65 -0.94 -3.43
CA LEU A 49 -13.58 -1.89 -2.82
C LEU A 49 -14.81 -1.20 -2.19
N MET A 50 -14.65 0.00 -1.64
CA MET A 50 -15.74 0.74 -0.96
C MET A 50 -16.46 1.74 -1.84
N THR A 51 -16.00 1.96 -3.08
CA THR A 51 -16.71 2.83 -4.02
C THR A 51 -17.95 2.11 -4.54
N PRO A 52 -19.17 2.62 -4.28
CA PRO A 52 -20.37 2.12 -4.94
C PRO A 52 -20.23 2.36 -6.44
N ARG A 53 -20.29 1.28 -7.23
CA ARG A 53 -20.23 1.32 -8.70
C ARG A 53 -21.50 0.69 -9.27
N ASP A 54 -22.15 1.43 -10.15
CA ASP A 54 -23.22 0.90 -11.00
C ASP A 54 -22.62 0.07 -12.13
N VAL A 55 -22.46 -1.22 -11.89
CA VAL A 55 -22.07 -2.16 -12.93
C VAL A 55 -23.32 -2.69 -13.62
N GLY A 56 -23.97 -1.81 -14.40
CA GLY A 56 -25.12 -2.18 -15.23
C GLY A 56 -24.83 -3.44 -16.05
N GLY A 57 -25.41 -4.58 -15.63
CA GLY A 57 -25.45 -5.84 -16.39
C GLY A 57 -24.12 -6.56 -16.71
N THR A 58 -22.95 -6.06 -16.30
CA THR A 58 -21.65 -6.67 -16.69
C THR A 58 -20.98 -7.43 -15.54
N PHE A 59 -21.02 -8.76 -15.61
CA PHE A 59 -20.39 -9.68 -14.65
C PHE A 59 -18.87 -9.43 -14.46
N MET A 60 -18.20 -9.01 -15.55
CA MET A 60 -16.77 -8.69 -15.58
C MET A 60 -16.43 -7.36 -14.91
N GLY A 61 -17.36 -6.40 -14.92
CA GLY A 61 -17.13 -5.03 -14.50
C GLY A 61 -17.30 -4.78 -13.01
N GLY A 62 -17.93 -5.70 -12.25
CA GLY A 62 -18.00 -5.61 -10.78
C GLY A 62 -17.78 -6.95 -10.06
N GLY A 63 -18.23 -8.06 -10.64
CA GLY A 63 -18.10 -9.39 -10.04
C GLY A 63 -16.69 -9.97 -10.08
N MET A 64 -15.95 -9.77 -11.19
CA MET A 64 -14.58 -10.29 -11.33
C MET A 64 -13.49 -9.33 -10.86
N GLU A 65 -13.73 -8.02 -10.85
CA GLU A 65 -12.74 -7.05 -10.36
C GLU A 65 -12.65 -7.02 -8.83
N THR A 66 -13.78 -7.19 -8.13
CA THR A 66 -13.85 -7.25 -6.67
C THR A 66 -12.90 -8.29 -6.05
N PRO A 67 -12.90 -9.58 -6.45
CA PRO A 67 -11.97 -10.57 -5.89
C PRO A 67 -10.52 -10.27 -6.24
N MET A 68 -10.23 -9.66 -7.39
CA MET A 68 -8.86 -9.23 -7.74
C MET A 68 -8.37 -8.11 -6.81
N TYR A 69 -9.21 -7.12 -6.52
CA TYR A 69 -8.89 -6.08 -5.55
C TYR A 69 -8.79 -6.63 -4.12
N LEU A 70 -9.64 -7.58 -3.75
CA LEU A 70 -9.60 -8.24 -2.44
C LEU A 70 -8.32 -9.08 -2.25
N MET A 71 -7.91 -9.84 -3.27
CA MET A 71 -6.64 -10.57 -3.28
C MET A 71 -5.46 -9.61 -3.18
N SER A 72 -5.50 -8.51 -3.94
CA SER A 72 -4.43 -7.50 -3.94
C SER A 72 -4.35 -6.75 -2.61
N TRP A 73 -5.49 -6.46 -1.99
CA TRP A 73 -5.60 -5.95 -0.63
C TRP A 73 -4.99 -6.93 0.38
N GLY A 74 -5.31 -8.22 0.28
CA GLY A 74 -4.74 -9.28 1.12
C GLY A 74 -3.22 -9.35 1.01
N VAL A 75 -2.67 -9.22 -0.21
CA VAL A 75 -1.22 -9.16 -0.45
C VAL A 75 -0.60 -7.90 0.19
N ALA A 76 -1.26 -6.74 0.09
CA ALA A 76 -0.80 -5.51 0.73
C ALA A 76 -0.79 -5.61 2.26
N ILE A 77 -1.84 -6.18 2.86
CA ILE A 77 -1.90 -6.45 4.31
C ILE A 77 -0.81 -7.45 4.72
N LEU A 78 -0.58 -8.51 3.95
CA LEU A 78 0.49 -9.47 4.21
C LEU A 78 1.87 -8.79 4.18
N GLY A 79 2.13 -7.94 3.19
CA GLY A 79 3.35 -7.15 3.10
C GLY A 79 3.55 -6.24 4.32
N LEU A 80 2.46 -5.63 4.80
CA LEU A 80 2.47 -4.82 6.02
C LEU A 80 2.78 -5.69 7.25
N VAL A 81 2.12 -6.84 7.42
CA VAL A 81 2.38 -7.78 8.52
C VAL A 81 3.85 -8.23 8.53
N ILE A 82 4.43 -8.53 7.37
CA ILE A 82 5.86 -8.86 7.26
C ILE A 82 6.72 -7.68 7.71
N ALA A 83 6.42 -6.45 7.29
CA ALA A 83 7.12 -5.25 7.72
C ALA A 83 7.07 -5.07 9.25
N ILE A 84 5.95 -5.42 9.89
CA ILE A 84 5.80 -5.36 11.36
C ILE A 84 6.56 -6.48 12.05
N LEU A 85 6.46 -7.73 11.56
CA LEU A 85 7.17 -8.88 12.14
C LEU A 85 8.68 -8.67 12.13
N LEU A 86 9.19 -8.09 11.04
CA LEU A 86 10.59 -7.69 10.90
C LEU A 86 10.93 -6.42 11.67
N ARG A 87 9.96 -5.75 12.29
CA ARG A 87 10.13 -4.51 13.07
C ARG A 87 10.79 -3.39 12.25
N LEU A 88 10.38 -3.23 11.00
CA LEU A 88 10.86 -2.12 10.19
C LEU A 88 10.52 -0.78 10.86
N PRO A 89 11.44 0.20 10.85
CA PRO A 89 11.18 1.51 11.42
C PRO A 89 10.01 2.16 10.67
N GLY A 90 8.99 2.55 11.43
CA GLY A 90 7.75 3.10 10.89
C GLY A 90 6.62 2.09 10.68
N ALA A 91 6.86 0.79 10.73
CA ALA A 91 5.84 -0.23 10.45
C ALA A 91 4.63 -0.17 11.39
N ILE A 92 4.82 0.27 12.64
CA ILE A 92 3.72 0.50 13.60
C ILE A 92 2.79 1.62 13.12
N TYR A 93 3.33 2.71 12.56
CA TYR A 93 2.51 3.76 11.96
C TYR A 93 1.80 3.25 10.70
N GLY A 94 2.44 2.34 9.97
CA GLY A 94 1.82 1.53 8.91
C GLY A 94 0.59 0.77 9.40
N TRP A 95 0.72 0.03 10.50
CA TRP A 95 -0.38 -0.73 11.11
C TRP A 95 -1.54 0.21 11.48
N ILE A 96 -1.25 1.26 12.24
CA ILE A 96 -2.26 2.25 12.67
C ILE A 96 -2.94 2.90 11.45
N GLY A 97 -2.14 3.30 10.45
CA GLY A 97 -2.63 3.86 9.20
C GLY A 97 -3.55 2.90 8.46
N SER A 98 -3.22 1.62 8.39
CA SER A 98 -4.05 0.60 7.74
C SER A 98 -5.42 0.41 8.40
N GLY A 99 -5.56 0.73 9.69
CA GLY A 99 -6.86 0.78 10.38
C GLY A 99 -7.61 2.10 10.18
N LEU A 100 -6.91 3.24 10.11
CA LEU A 100 -7.53 4.56 9.88
C LEU A 100 -8.10 4.72 8.47
N VAL A 101 -7.42 4.17 7.47
CA VAL A 101 -7.81 4.25 6.06
C VAL A 101 -9.24 3.72 5.81
N PRO A 102 -9.59 2.46 6.16
CA PRO A 102 -10.94 1.95 5.93
C PRO A 102 -12.00 2.69 6.76
N LEU A 103 -11.63 3.24 7.93
CA LEU A 103 -12.55 4.08 8.71
C LEU A 103 -12.85 5.41 8.01
N GLY A 104 -11.82 6.10 7.52
CA GLY A 104 -11.98 7.37 6.82
C GLY A 104 -12.76 7.20 5.51
N ILE A 105 -12.38 6.21 4.70
CA ILE A 105 -13.05 5.90 3.43
C ILE A 105 -14.48 5.42 3.67
N GLY A 106 -14.69 4.51 4.63
CA GLY A 106 -16.02 4.01 4.97
C GLY A 106 -16.94 5.10 5.49
N THR A 107 -16.46 5.98 6.38
CA THR A 107 -17.25 7.12 6.88
C THR A 107 -17.61 8.08 5.74
N TRP A 108 -16.67 8.35 4.82
CA TRP A 108 -16.93 9.18 3.65
C TRP A 108 -18.07 8.62 2.80
N TRP A 109 -18.04 7.32 2.51
CA TRP A 109 -19.07 6.66 1.71
C TRP A 109 -20.39 6.47 2.43
N GLN A 110 -20.40 6.31 3.76
CA GLN A 110 -21.66 6.30 4.53
C GLN A 110 -22.36 7.66 4.53
N LEU A 111 -21.60 8.77 4.49
CA LEU A 111 -22.18 10.13 4.46
C LEU A 111 -22.59 10.59 3.06
N ASN A 112 -21.91 10.08 2.02
CA ASN A 112 -22.14 10.45 0.62
C ASN A 112 -22.67 9.27 -0.19
N TYR A 113 -23.39 8.35 0.46
CA TYR A 113 -23.94 7.19 -0.22
C TYR A 113 -24.98 7.67 -1.25
N PRO A 114 -24.95 7.19 -2.50
CA PRO A 114 -25.89 7.66 -3.52
C PRO A 114 -27.33 7.30 -3.14
N ASP A 115 -28.18 8.31 -2.93
CA ASP A 115 -29.58 8.18 -2.47
C ASP A 115 -30.54 7.47 -3.45
N ASN A 116 -30.07 7.03 -4.63
CA ASN A 116 -30.92 6.79 -5.79
C ASN A 116 -30.85 5.37 -6.40
N ASP A 117 -30.58 4.34 -5.59
CA ASP A 117 -30.62 2.96 -6.07
C ASP A 117 -32.03 2.36 -5.99
N THR A 118 -32.87 2.79 -6.93
CA THR A 118 -34.17 2.17 -7.26
C THR A 118 -33.98 0.77 -7.86
N GLY A 119 -33.46 -0.19 -7.08
CA GLY A 119 -33.50 -1.62 -7.39
C GLY A 119 -32.53 -2.15 -8.45
N ASN A 120 -31.63 -1.33 -9.00
CA ASN A 120 -30.66 -1.77 -10.03
C ASN A 120 -29.24 -2.03 -9.51
N ALA A 121 -28.99 -1.84 -8.22
CA ALA A 121 -27.69 -1.97 -7.57
C ALA A 121 -27.36 -3.42 -7.13
N ILE A 122 -27.64 -4.40 -7.99
CA ILE A 122 -27.57 -5.84 -7.66
C ILE A 122 -26.12 -6.30 -7.35
N TYR A 123 -25.11 -5.47 -7.68
CA TYR A 123 -23.69 -5.79 -7.53
C TYR A 123 -22.84 -4.65 -6.94
N SER A 124 -23.47 -3.60 -6.36
CA SER A 124 -22.72 -2.56 -5.63
C SER A 124 -22.48 -2.99 -4.18
N ILE A 125 -21.45 -2.42 -3.55
CA ILE A 125 -21.22 -2.62 -2.11
C ILE A 125 -22.34 -1.94 -1.31
N SER A 126 -23.02 -2.71 -0.46
CA SER A 126 -24.09 -2.19 0.41
C SER A 126 -23.53 -1.37 1.58
N GLU A 127 -24.33 -0.47 2.14
CA GLU A 127 -23.97 0.29 3.35
C GLU A 127 -23.55 -0.62 4.52
N HIS A 128 -24.19 -1.79 4.66
CA HIS A 128 -23.83 -2.78 5.68
C HIS A 128 -22.45 -3.39 5.41
N GLU A 129 -22.10 -3.67 4.16
CA GLU A 129 -20.77 -4.20 3.80
C GLU A 129 -19.67 -3.16 4.04
N ILE A 130 -19.93 -1.87 3.75
CA ILE A 130 -19.03 -0.77 4.14
C ILE A 130 -18.82 -0.77 5.66
N GLY A 131 -19.90 -0.95 6.43
CA GLY A 131 -19.83 -1.10 7.89
C GLY A 131 -18.92 -2.26 8.35
N SER A 132 -18.99 -3.41 7.67
CA SER A 132 -18.11 -4.55 7.95
C SER A 132 -16.63 -4.20 7.74
N PHE A 133 -16.29 -3.49 6.67
CA PHE A 133 -14.91 -3.03 6.45
C PHE A 133 -14.46 -2.01 7.50
N MET A 134 -15.35 -1.13 7.96
CA MET A 134 -15.06 -0.20 9.06
C MET A 134 -14.75 -0.96 10.36
N ILE A 135 -15.49 -2.03 10.69
CA ILE A 135 -15.20 -2.87 11.86
C ILE A 135 -13.79 -3.47 11.76
N ILE A 136 -13.42 -4.00 10.59
CA ILE A 136 -12.05 -4.49 10.34
C ILE A 136 -11.03 -3.37 10.59
N GLY A 137 -11.33 -2.15 10.12
CA GLY A 137 -10.56 -0.94 10.40
C GLY A 137 -10.37 -0.67 11.89
N VAL A 138 -11.44 -0.74 12.70
CA VAL A 138 -11.38 -0.57 14.17
C VAL A 138 -10.51 -1.64 14.80
N ILE A 139 -10.64 -2.91 14.39
CA ILE A 139 -9.84 -4.02 14.92
C ILE A 139 -8.35 -3.81 14.60
N LEU A 140 -8.03 -3.40 13.37
CA LEU A 140 -6.65 -3.09 12.97
C LEU A 140 -6.10 -1.88 13.73
N LEU A 141 -6.91 -0.84 13.92
CA LEU A 141 -6.51 0.37 14.63
C LEU A 141 -6.23 0.08 16.12
N SER A 142 -7.17 -0.58 16.80
CA SER A 142 -7.04 -0.94 18.21
C SER A 142 -5.86 -1.89 18.47
N SER A 143 -5.68 -2.91 17.62
CA SER A 143 -4.53 -3.81 17.69
C SER A 143 -3.20 -3.09 17.42
N GLY A 144 -3.16 -2.16 16.46
CA GLY A 144 -1.98 -1.35 16.18
C GLY A 144 -1.58 -0.42 17.33
N LEU A 145 -2.57 0.21 17.98
CA LEU A 145 -2.35 1.04 19.16
C LEU A 145 -1.84 0.20 20.35
N TYR A 146 -2.46 -0.96 20.60
CA TYR A 146 -2.01 -1.88 21.63
C TYR A 146 -0.58 -2.40 21.37
N ALA A 147 -0.27 -2.75 20.13
CA ALA A 147 1.07 -3.19 19.73
C ALA A 147 2.10 -2.06 19.90
N ARG A 148 1.73 -0.81 19.60
CA ARG A 148 2.60 0.36 19.81
C ARG A 148 3.03 0.50 21.26
N GLU A 149 2.08 0.40 22.19
CA GLU A 149 2.37 0.51 23.63
C GLU A 149 3.29 -0.62 24.09
N LYS A 150 3.03 -1.85 23.64
CA LYS A 150 3.85 -3.02 24.00
C LYS A 150 5.26 -2.97 23.41
N LEU A 151 5.45 -2.37 22.24
CA LEU A 151 6.72 -2.30 21.54
C LEU A 151 7.55 -1.05 21.88
N LYS A 152 6.97 -0.03 22.53
CA LYS A 152 7.62 1.25 22.88
C LYS A 152 8.95 1.09 23.62
N ASN A 153 9.07 0.07 24.47
CA ASN A 153 10.24 -0.13 25.33
C ASN A 153 11.23 -1.18 24.79
N ARG A 154 10.99 -1.77 23.61
CA ARG A 154 11.89 -2.77 23.04
C ARG A 154 12.92 -2.10 22.14
N VAL A 155 14.20 -2.24 22.50
CA VAL A 155 15.32 -1.80 21.68
C VAL A 155 15.45 -2.73 20.46
N SER A 156 15.70 -2.15 19.28
CA SER A 156 15.92 -2.91 18.06
C SER A 156 17.30 -3.58 18.11
N ASP A 157 17.34 -4.87 17.80
CA ASP A 157 18.58 -5.64 17.79
C ASP A 157 19.44 -5.25 16.57
N PRO A 158 20.67 -4.72 16.78
CA PRO A 158 21.57 -4.34 15.69
C PRO A 158 21.90 -5.50 14.74
N GLN A 159 21.86 -6.75 15.21
CA GLN A 159 22.14 -7.92 14.37
C GLN A 159 21.07 -8.19 13.32
N GLN A 160 19.85 -7.67 13.50
CA GLN A 160 18.74 -7.86 12.56
C GLN A 160 18.68 -6.80 11.45
N MET A 161 19.46 -5.72 11.59
CA MET A 161 19.51 -4.61 10.64
C MET A 161 19.76 -5.03 9.17
N PRO A 162 20.69 -5.96 8.83
CA PRO A 162 20.88 -6.37 7.43
C PRO A 162 19.69 -7.16 6.88
N VAL A 163 19.08 -8.03 7.68
CA VAL A 163 17.89 -8.81 7.28
C VAL A 163 16.70 -7.88 7.03
N GLN A 164 16.49 -6.92 7.93
CA GLN A 164 15.48 -5.87 7.77
C GLN A 164 15.69 -5.06 6.49
N PHE A 165 16.93 -4.68 6.19
CA PHE A 165 17.22 -3.91 4.99
C PHE A 165 16.95 -4.70 3.71
N ILE A 166 17.39 -5.97 3.64
CA ILE A 166 17.11 -6.85 2.50
C ILE A 166 15.60 -7.00 2.31
N ALA A 167 14.86 -7.25 3.40
CA ALA A 167 13.41 -7.38 3.32
C ALA A 167 12.72 -6.08 2.88
N ALA A 168 13.16 -4.93 3.38
CA ALA A 168 12.64 -3.62 2.95
C ALA A 168 12.90 -3.40 1.46
N VAL A 169 14.08 -3.77 0.95
CA VAL A 169 14.40 -3.68 -0.48
C VAL A 169 13.55 -4.64 -1.31
N LEU A 170 13.31 -5.87 -0.84
CA LEU A 170 12.43 -6.83 -1.53
C LEU A 170 10.98 -6.35 -1.57
N LEU A 171 10.47 -5.83 -0.45
CA LEU A 171 9.14 -5.22 -0.40
C LEU A 171 9.04 -4.00 -1.32
N ALA A 172 10.05 -3.13 -1.33
CA ALA A 172 10.13 -2.01 -2.26
C ALA A 172 10.11 -2.48 -3.72
N ALA A 173 10.95 -3.46 -4.07
CA ALA A 173 11.04 -4.00 -5.42
C ALA A 173 9.70 -4.61 -5.86
N PHE A 174 8.98 -5.28 -4.96
CA PHE A 174 7.68 -5.85 -5.26
C PHE A 174 6.60 -4.77 -5.39
N PHE A 175 6.37 -3.97 -4.35
CA PHE A 175 5.26 -3.02 -4.31
C PHE A 175 5.48 -1.76 -5.15
N ILE A 176 6.72 -1.40 -5.49
CA ILE A 176 7.02 -0.27 -6.38
C ILE A 176 7.32 -0.79 -7.79
N GLY A 177 8.13 -1.84 -7.89
CA GLY A 177 8.59 -2.36 -9.17
C GLY A 177 7.49 -3.06 -9.98
N VAL A 178 6.59 -3.82 -9.34
CA VAL A 178 5.50 -4.49 -10.07
C VAL A 178 4.53 -3.48 -10.68
N PRO A 179 3.99 -2.48 -9.95
CA PRO A 179 3.13 -1.47 -10.55
C PRO A 179 3.82 -0.65 -11.63
N LEU A 180 5.08 -0.26 -11.44
CA LEU A 180 5.85 0.47 -12.47
C LEU A 180 6.09 -0.38 -13.73
N GLY A 181 6.35 -1.68 -13.57
CA GLY A 181 6.49 -2.61 -14.69
C GLY A 181 5.19 -2.73 -15.48
N LYS A 182 4.05 -2.79 -14.80
CA LYS A 182 2.72 -2.81 -15.44
C LYS A 182 2.38 -1.47 -16.10
N TYR A 183 2.70 -0.34 -15.47
CA TYR A 183 2.50 0.98 -16.06
C TYR A 183 3.28 1.15 -17.37
N LYS A 184 4.52 0.64 -17.42
CA LYS A 184 5.31 0.62 -18.66
C LYS A 184 4.75 -0.30 -19.75
N GLN A 185 3.93 -1.29 -19.39
CA GLN A 185 3.24 -2.16 -20.34
C GLN A 185 1.90 -1.58 -20.82
N ALA A 186 1.36 -0.57 -20.12
CA ALA A 186 0.02 -0.04 -20.31
C ALA A 186 -0.08 1.14 -21.29
N SER A 187 0.67 1.07 -22.40
CA SER A 187 0.30 1.81 -23.61
C SER A 187 -0.25 0.80 -24.63
N LEU A 188 -1.38 0.15 -24.32
CA LEU A 188 -2.19 -0.39 -25.40
C LEU A 188 -2.88 0.80 -26.07
N PRO A 189 -2.67 1.03 -27.37
CA PRO A 189 -3.26 2.16 -28.07
C PRO A 189 -4.79 2.10 -27.95
N HIS A 190 -5.41 3.29 -27.90
CA HIS A 190 -6.83 3.54 -27.65
C HIS A 190 -7.82 2.88 -28.62
N CYS A 191 -7.38 2.02 -29.54
CA CYS A 191 -8.20 1.36 -30.53
C CYS A 191 -7.69 -0.09 -30.72
N ALA A 192 -8.55 -1.08 -30.44
CA ALA A 192 -8.23 -2.49 -30.68
C ALA A 192 -8.48 -2.84 -32.15
N PHE A 193 -7.45 -3.33 -32.84
CA PHE A 193 -7.54 -3.87 -34.20
C PHE A 193 -7.27 -5.37 -34.18
N ASN A 194 -7.98 -6.14 -35.02
CA ASN A 194 -7.69 -7.56 -35.21
C ASN A 194 -6.36 -7.74 -35.99
N LYS A 195 -5.86 -8.98 -36.08
CA LYS A 195 -4.61 -9.29 -36.81
C LYS A 195 -4.69 -9.08 -38.35
N GLU A 196 -5.88 -8.83 -38.87
CA GLU A 196 -6.19 -8.56 -40.28
C GLU A 196 -6.35 -7.05 -40.55
N GLY A 197 -6.15 -6.20 -39.53
CA GLY A 197 -6.22 -4.74 -39.64
C GLY A 197 -7.63 -4.16 -39.51
N GLN A 198 -8.62 -4.95 -39.12
CA GLN A 198 -10.00 -4.49 -38.92
C GLN A 198 -10.20 -3.91 -37.52
N GLN A 199 -10.84 -2.75 -37.45
CA GLN A 199 -11.09 -2.02 -36.21
C GLN A 199 -12.25 -2.67 -35.44
N LEU A 200 -11.97 -3.23 -34.26
CA LEU A 200 -12.97 -3.87 -33.40
C LEU A 200 -13.66 -2.89 -32.43
N THR A 201 -13.19 -1.63 -32.36
CA THR A 201 -13.75 -0.58 -31.50
C THR A 201 -13.64 0.79 -32.18
N VAL A 202 -14.77 1.49 -32.37
CA VAL A 202 -14.80 2.84 -32.95
C VAL A 202 -14.36 3.86 -31.89
N CYS A 203 -13.33 4.65 -32.20
CA CYS A 203 -12.78 5.65 -31.30
C CYS A 203 -13.41 7.01 -31.59
N ILE A 204 -14.58 7.31 -30.99
CA ILE A 204 -15.20 8.64 -31.02
C ILE A 204 -15.08 9.26 -29.63
N GLY A 205 -14.04 10.07 -29.40
CA GLY A 205 -13.92 10.86 -28.17
C GLY A 205 -13.99 10.05 -26.86
N ASP A 206 -14.20 10.75 -25.75
CA ASP A 206 -14.10 10.24 -24.38
C ASP A 206 -15.25 9.31 -23.92
N GLU A 207 -16.14 8.89 -24.82
CA GLU A 207 -17.27 8.03 -24.48
C GLU A 207 -17.27 6.72 -25.30
N ARG A 208 -17.34 5.59 -24.58
CA ARG A 208 -17.36 4.24 -25.15
C ARG A 208 -18.80 3.87 -25.51
N VAL A 209 -19.11 3.80 -26.80
CA VAL A 209 -20.31 3.10 -27.29
C VAL A 209 -19.85 1.78 -27.91
N ILE A 210 -20.26 0.67 -27.31
CA ILE A 210 -20.09 -0.67 -27.89
C ILE A 210 -21.17 -0.77 -28.99
N VAL A 211 -20.75 -0.89 -30.24
CA VAL A 211 -21.64 -1.21 -31.36
C VAL A 211 -21.56 -2.72 -31.55
N ASP A 212 -22.71 -3.39 -31.53
CA ASP A 212 -22.89 -4.82 -31.85
C ASP A 212 -22.23 -5.22 -33.19
#